data_AF-A0ABD7E271-F1
#
_entry.id   AF-A0ABD7E271-F1
#
_cell.length_a   1.000
_cell.length_b   1.000
_cell.length_c   1.000
_cell.angle_alpha   90.00
_cell.angle_beta   90.00
_cell.angle_gamma   90.00
#
_symmetry.space_group_name_H-M   'P 1'
#
loop_
_entity.id
_entity.type
_entity.pdbx_description
1 polymer ?
#
loop_
_entity_poly.entity_id
_entity_poly.type
_entity_poly.pdbx_seq_one_letter_code
_entity_poly.pdbx_strand_id
1 'polypeptide(L)'
;MLTYYSDDHHLHHGKCELIDGQLMPCFEKPQRADHILARVKARQLGEVRAPKDFGLAPIERIHSKAYLEFFKGAWARWQEQGGKGDLLPFTWPARTLRRMIPNDLHGQLGYYSFDGGAPITAGTWQAAYSAAQVALSAQQEIANGAHSAFALCRPPGHHAAGDLMGGYCYLNNAAIAAQAFLDQGRKKVAILDVDYHHGNGTQDIFYQRSDVLFASIHGDPAEEFPFFLGYADELGEGAGEGCNFNYPLPMGSSWEAWSAALEQACQRIADYGAEVVVVSLGVDTYMEDPISQFKLDSPDYLAMGRRIAALGLPTLFIMEGGYAVEAIGVNAVNVLEGFEGA
;
A
#
# COMPACT_ATOMS: atom_id res chain seq x y z
N MET A 1 -6.30 16.95 -10.69
CA MET A 1 -5.40 15.77 -10.63
C MET A 1 -5.80 14.66 -11.61
N LEU A 2 -4.85 14.18 -12.42
CA LEU A 2 -5.03 13.02 -13.32
C LEU A 2 -5.11 11.71 -12.53
N THR A 3 -6.06 10.82 -12.86
CA THR A 3 -6.24 9.53 -12.18
C THR A 3 -5.98 8.35 -13.12
N TYR A 4 -5.22 7.36 -12.67
CA TYR A 4 -5.06 6.07 -13.33
C TYR A 4 -5.87 4.99 -12.63
N TYR A 5 -6.55 4.16 -13.41
CA TYR A 5 -7.45 3.12 -12.93
C TYR A 5 -7.51 1.98 -13.96
N SER A 6 -7.72 0.75 -13.49
CA SER A 6 -7.87 -0.42 -14.36
C SER A 6 -9.02 -1.31 -13.91
N ASP A 7 -9.94 -1.64 -14.82
CA ASP A 7 -11.07 -2.53 -14.54
C ASP A 7 -10.64 -3.95 -14.15
N ASP A 8 -9.42 -4.36 -14.50
CA ASP A 8 -8.83 -5.66 -14.11
C ASP A 8 -8.77 -5.86 -12.59
N HIS A 9 -8.89 -4.80 -11.76
CA HIS A 9 -8.97 -4.97 -10.31
C HIS A 9 -10.12 -5.90 -9.90
N HIS A 10 -11.24 -5.90 -10.64
CA HIS A 10 -12.40 -6.75 -10.37
C HIS A 10 -12.09 -8.25 -10.40
N LEU A 11 -11.01 -8.64 -11.09
CA LEU A 11 -10.55 -10.02 -11.18
C LEU A 11 -10.06 -10.54 -9.81
N HIS A 12 -9.56 -9.66 -8.93
CA HIS A 12 -9.33 -10.00 -7.55
C HIS A 12 -10.60 -9.81 -6.72
N HIS A 13 -11.27 -10.91 -6.45
CA HIS A 13 -12.48 -10.95 -5.64
C HIS A 13 -12.47 -12.19 -4.75
N GLY A 14 -11.65 -12.13 -3.70
CA GLY A 14 -11.59 -13.19 -2.69
C GLY A 14 -12.96 -13.41 -2.03
N LYS A 15 -13.32 -14.67 -1.80
CA LYS A 15 -14.57 -15.06 -1.15
C LYS A 15 -14.48 -14.96 0.36
N CYS A 16 -13.33 -15.31 0.93
CA CYS A 16 -13.12 -15.27 2.36
C CYS A 16 -11.67 -15.06 2.78
N GLU A 17 -11.51 -14.50 3.97
CA GLU A 17 -10.26 -14.27 4.68
C GLU A 17 -10.36 -14.81 6.12
N LEU A 18 -9.22 -15.13 6.73
CA LEU A 18 -9.16 -15.61 8.11
C LEU A 18 -9.08 -14.43 9.08
N ILE A 19 -10.17 -14.16 9.80
CA ILE A 19 -10.26 -13.11 10.83
C ILE A 19 -11.00 -13.66 12.05
N ASP A 20 -10.51 -13.36 13.26
CA ASP A 20 -11.13 -13.75 14.54
C ASP A 20 -11.49 -15.25 14.64
N GLY A 21 -10.63 -16.11 14.08
CA GLY A 21 -10.81 -17.56 14.07
C GLY A 21 -11.88 -18.07 13.11
N GLN A 22 -12.38 -17.24 12.19
CA GLN A 22 -13.44 -17.57 11.23
C GLN A 22 -13.03 -17.21 9.80
N LEU A 23 -13.65 -17.88 8.83
CA LEU A 23 -13.59 -17.47 7.42
C LEU A 23 -14.72 -16.47 7.16
N MET A 24 -14.36 -15.19 7.06
CA MET A 24 -15.28 -14.07 6.86
C MET A 24 -15.19 -13.55 5.42
N PRO A 25 -16.23 -12.93 4.86
CA PRO A 25 -16.11 -12.25 3.57
C PRO A 25 -15.02 -11.18 3.60
N CYS A 26 -14.24 -11.07 2.52
CA CYS A 26 -13.10 -10.15 2.51
C CYS A 26 -13.52 -8.69 2.65
N PHE A 27 -12.82 -7.93 3.49
CA PHE A 27 -12.96 -6.47 3.57
C PHE A 27 -12.44 -5.78 2.29
N GLU A 28 -11.34 -6.28 1.71
CA GLU A 28 -10.76 -5.79 0.46
C GLU A 28 -11.60 -6.23 -0.77
N LYS A 29 -12.74 -5.56 -0.98
CA LYS A 29 -13.70 -5.89 -2.04
C LYS A 29 -13.68 -4.91 -3.22
N PRO A 30 -14.09 -5.33 -4.44
CA PRO A 30 -14.04 -4.49 -5.64
C PRO A 30 -14.74 -3.13 -5.50
N GLN A 31 -15.83 -3.10 -4.73
CA GLN A 31 -16.63 -1.89 -4.51
C GLN A 31 -15.81 -0.74 -3.93
N ARG A 32 -14.72 -1.00 -3.20
CA ARG A 32 -13.83 0.05 -2.68
C ARG A 32 -13.34 0.97 -3.81
N ALA A 33 -12.78 0.39 -4.87
CA ALA A 33 -12.30 1.14 -6.02
C ALA A 33 -13.47 1.75 -6.82
N ASP A 34 -14.60 1.08 -6.93
CA ASP A 34 -15.80 1.60 -7.61
C ASP A 34 -16.31 2.89 -6.97
N HIS A 35 -16.41 2.91 -5.64
CA HIS A 35 -16.89 4.06 -4.88
C HIS A 35 -15.91 5.25 -4.97
N ILE A 36 -14.61 4.99 -4.92
CA ILE A 36 -13.59 6.04 -5.13
C ILE A 36 -13.67 6.58 -6.55
N LEU A 37 -13.71 5.71 -7.57
CA LEU A 37 -13.80 6.12 -8.97
C LEU A 37 -15.08 6.93 -9.24
N ALA A 38 -16.21 6.52 -8.68
CA ALA A 38 -17.47 7.26 -8.77
C ALA A 38 -17.34 8.65 -8.17
N ARG A 39 -16.66 8.78 -7.01
CA ARG A 39 -16.41 10.08 -6.39
C ARG A 39 -15.46 10.95 -7.21
N VAL A 40 -14.35 10.39 -7.71
CA VAL A 40 -13.40 11.10 -8.61
C VAL A 40 -14.14 11.71 -9.79
N LYS A 41 -15.02 10.93 -10.44
CA LYS A 41 -15.85 11.39 -11.57
C LYS A 41 -16.87 12.46 -11.15
N ALA A 42 -17.58 12.24 -10.04
CA ALA A 42 -18.60 13.15 -9.55
C ALA A 42 -18.03 14.53 -9.15
N ARG A 43 -16.80 14.55 -8.64
CA ARG A 43 -16.07 15.76 -8.24
C ARG A 43 -15.26 16.39 -9.38
N GLN A 44 -15.21 15.74 -10.54
CA GLN A 44 -14.46 16.21 -11.71
C GLN A 44 -12.99 16.52 -11.35
N LEU A 45 -12.38 15.68 -10.50
CA LEU A 45 -11.01 15.89 -10.01
C LEU A 45 -9.99 15.97 -11.16
N GLY A 46 -10.25 15.26 -12.25
CA GLY A 46 -9.50 15.28 -13.49
C GLY A 46 -9.90 14.13 -14.41
N GLU A 47 -9.15 13.96 -15.48
CA GLU A 47 -9.32 12.83 -16.40
C GLU A 47 -9.00 11.50 -15.69
N VAL A 48 -9.70 10.43 -16.07
CA VAL A 48 -9.40 9.06 -15.66
C VAL A 48 -8.87 8.28 -16.86
N ARG A 49 -7.68 7.70 -16.74
CA ARG A 49 -7.01 6.95 -17.81
C ARG A 49 -6.74 5.50 -17.42
N ALA A 50 -6.76 4.62 -18.41
CA ALA A 50 -6.27 3.25 -18.27
C ALA A 50 -4.73 3.25 -18.18
N PRO A 51 -4.12 2.28 -17.45
CA PRO A 51 -2.67 2.19 -17.37
C PRO A 51 -2.04 1.76 -18.70
N LYS A 52 -0.77 2.14 -18.89
CA LYS A 52 0.12 1.53 -19.88
C LYS A 52 0.77 0.29 -19.28
N ASP A 53 1.15 -0.66 -20.12
CA ASP A 53 1.90 -1.84 -19.69
C ASP A 53 3.41 -1.59 -19.79
N PHE A 54 4.09 -1.59 -18.64
CA PHE A 54 5.54 -1.42 -18.49
C PHE A 54 6.27 -2.77 -18.33
N GLY A 55 5.55 -3.89 -18.39
CA GLY A 55 6.13 -5.22 -18.22
C GLY A 55 6.49 -5.54 -16.75
N LEU A 56 7.21 -6.66 -16.58
CA LEU A 56 7.66 -7.13 -15.27
C LEU A 56 8.94 -6.45 -14.78
N ALA A 57 9.73 -5.84 -15.67
CA ALA A 57 11.06 -5.35 -15.31
C ALA A 57 11.04 -4.36 -14.12
N PRO A 58 10.12 -3.37 -14.02
CA PRO A 58 10.05 -2.50 -12.84
C PRO A 58 9.65 -3.24 -11.56
N ILE A 59 8.77 -4.25 -11.68
CA ILE A 59 8.32 -5.08 -10.55
C ILE A 59 9.48 -5.92 -10.00
N GLU A 60 10.31 -6.48 -10.89
CA GLU A 60 11.51 -7.26 -10.57
C GLU A 60 12.64 -6.43 -9.93
N ARG A 61 12.54 -5.09 -9.93
CA ARG A 61 13.48 -4.23 -9.18
C ARG A 61 13.20 -4.24 -7.68
N ILE A 62 11.98 -4.58 -7.28
CA ILE A 62 11.52 -4.62 -5.89
C ILE A 62 11.36 -6.05 -5.40
N HIS A 63 10.67 -6.88 -6.19
CA HIS A 63 10.28 -8.21 -5.77
C HIS A 63 11.24 -9.28 -6.30
N SER A 64 11.56 -10.25 -5.45
CA SER A 64 12.44 -11.35 -5.83
C SER A 64 11.81 -12.18 -6.94
N LYS A 65 12.65 -12.62 -7.89
CA LYS A 65 12.20 -13.46 -8.99
C LYS A 65 11.51 -14.75 -8.50
N ALA A 66 12.02 -15.37 -7.44
CA ALA A 66 11.46 -16.59 -6.87
C ALA A 66 10.05 -16.38 -6.29
N TYR A 67 9.82 -15.24 -5.63
CA TYR A 67 8.49 -14.85 -5.16
C TYR A 67 7.53 -14.61 -6.32
N LEU A 68 7.95 -13.85 -7.35
CA LEU A 68 7.12 -13.56 -8.51
C LEU A 68 6.75 -14.83 -9.30
N GLU A 69 7.68 -15.76 -9.48
CA GLU A 69 7.44 -17.06 -10.12
C GLU A 69 6.43 -17.89 -9.32
N PHE A 70 6.57 -17.93 -7.98
CA PHE A 70 5.60 -18.58 -7.11
C PHE A 70 4.22 -17.93 -7.26
N PHE A 71 4.12 -16.61 -7.07
CA PHE A 71 2.85 -15.90 -7.00
C PHE A 71 2.07 -16.02 -8.31
N LYS A 72 2.74 -15.83 -9.46
CA LYS A 72 2.14 -15.99 -10.79
C LYS A 72 1.62 -17.41 -11.04
N GLY A 73 2.29 -18.43 -10.52
CA GLY A 73 1.95 -19.84 -10.73
C GLY A 73 1.05 -20.46 -9.65
N ALA A 74 0.87 -19.79 -8.51
CA ALA A 74 0.25 -20.38 -7.31
C ALA A 74 -1.19 -20.86 -7.57
N TRP A 75 -2.00 -20.05 -8.24
CA TRP A 75 -3.40 -20.41 -8.52
C TRP A 75 -3.54 -21.61 -9.46
N ALA A 76 -2.75 -21.65 -10.54
CA ALA A 76 -2.79 -22.78 -11.48
C ALA A 76 -2.44 -24.10 -10.78
N ARG A 77 -1.39 -24.08 -9.94
CA ARG A 77 -1.00 -25.25 -9.13
C ARG A 77 -2.08 -25.65 -8.12
N TRP A 78 -2.79 -24.69 -7.53
CA TRP A 78 -3.91 -24.97 -6.64
C TRP A 78 -5.06 -25.68 -7.36
N GLN A 79 -5.37 -25.25 -8.58
CA GLN A 79 -6.39 -25.89 -9.41
C GLN A 79 -5.99 -27.31 -9.82
N GLU A 80 -4.72 -27.54 -10.17
CA GLU A 80 -4.19 -28.88 -10.47
C GLU A 80 -4.32 -29.84 -9.29
N GLN A 81 -4.24 -29.35 -8.06
CA GLN A 81 -4.46 -30.12 -6.83
C GLN A 81 -5.95 -30.35 -6.50
N GLY A 82 -6.88 -29.87 -7.33
CA GLY A 82 -8.32 -30.01 -7.12
C GLY A 82 -8.91 -29.01 -6.12
N GLY A 83 -8.23 -27.88 -5.91
CA GLY A 83 -8.68 -26.79 -5.04
C GLY A 83 -10.07 -26.26 -5.40
N LYS A 84 -10.94 -26.10 -4.38
CA LYS A 84 -12.35 -25.67 -4.56
C LYS A 84 -12.66 -24.26 -4.05
N GLY A 85 -11.79 -23.72 -3.19
CA GLY A 85 -11.90 -22.39 -2.59
C GLY A 85 -10.72 -21.51 -2.96
N ASP A 86 -10.61 -20.36 -2.30
CA ASP A 86 -9.41 -19.54 -2.40
C ASP A 86 -8.23 -20.22 -1.71
N LEU A 87 -7.03 -19.95 -2.20
CA LEU A 87 -5.80 -20.50 -1.66
C LEU A 87 -5.34 -19.65 -0.46
N LEU A 88 -5.35 -20.25 0.73
CA LEU A 88 -4.99 -19.62 2.00
C LEU A 88 -3.80 -20.33 2.67
N PRO A 89 -2.90 -19.59 3.34
CA PRO A 89 -1.83 -20.17 4.14
C PRO A 89 -2.38 -20.72 5.47
N PHE A 90 -1.68 -21.72 6.02
CA PHE A 90 -1.95 -22.26 7.36
C PHE A 90 -0.69 -22.63 8.14
N THR A 91 0.51 -22.39 7.58
CA THR A 91 1.80 -22.71 8.21
C THR A 91 2.82 -21.70 7.75
N TRP A 92 3.70 -21.23 8.65
CA TRP A 92 4.70 -20.20 8.37
C TRP A 92 6.05 -20.61 8.95
N PRO A 93 7.18 -20.13 8.41
CA PRO A 93 8.52 -20.36 8.96
C PRO A 93 8.77 -19.50 10.22
N ALA A 94 7.96 -19.72 11.26
CA ALA A 94 8.02 -19.01 12.54
C ALA A 94 9.28 -19.36 13.36
N ARG A 95 9.40 -18.77 14.57
CA ARG A 95 10.54 -18.99 15.48
C ARG A 95 10.89 -20.48 15.60
N THR A 96 12.19 -20.81 15.57
CA THR A 96 12.78 -22.17 15.58
C THR A 96 12.68 -22.99 14.29
N LEU A 97 11.84 -22.59 13.31
CA LEU A 97 11.75 -23.27 12.02
C LEU A 97 12.82 -22.74 11.04
N ARG A 98 13.15 -23.55 10.03
CA ARG A 98 14.13 -23.18 9.00
C ARG A 98 13.48 -22.25 7.97
N ARG A 99 14.20 -21.21 7.56
CA ARG A 99 13.85 -20.38 6.39
C ARG A 99 14.34 -21.04 5.11
N MET A 100 13.71 -22.16 4.75
CA MET A 100 13.99 -22.92 3.53
C MET A 100 12.72 -23.00 2.70
N ILE A 101 12.81 -22.71 1.40
CA ILE A 101 11.67 -22.75 0.48
C ILE A 101 11.26 -24.22 0.27
N PRO A 102 10.04 -24.63 0.64
CA PRO A 102 9.56 -25.99 0.38
C PRO A 102 9.25 -26.21 -1.11
N ASN A 103 9.10 -27.46 -1.54
CA ASN A 103 8.61 -27.78 -2.90
C ASN A 103 7.07 -27.77 -2.97
N ASP A 104 6.41 -28.02 -1.85
CA ASP A 104 4.95 -28.06 -1.73
C ASP A 104 4.31 -26.67 -1.91
N LEU A 105 3.12 -26.60 -2.50
CA LEU A 105 2.41 -25.34 -2.75
C LEU A 105 2.06 -24.59 -1.46
N HIS A 106 1.50 -25.28 -0.46
CA HIS A 106 1.12 -24.66 0.80
C HIS A 106 2.36 -24.28 1.62
N GLY A 107 3.40 -25.11 1.56
CA GLY A 107 4.69 -24.78 2.16
C GLY A 107 5.32 -23.51 1.56
N GLN A 108 5.23 -23.33 0.23
CA GLN A 108 5.70 -22.11 -0.43
C GLN A 108 4.83 -20.90 -0.10
N LEU A 109 3.50 -21.06 -0.10
CA LEU A 109 2.59 -19.98 0.30
C LEU A 109 2.88 -19.49 1.72
N GLY A 110 3.11 -20.43 2.65
CA GLY A 110 3.54 -20.13 4.00
C GLY A 110 4.91 -19.45 4.11
N TYR A 111 5.84 -19.78 3.21
CA TYR A 111 7.15 -19.15 3.13
C TYR A 111 7.05 -17.71 2.60
N TYR A 112 6.16 -17.47 1.64
CA TYR A 112 5.98 -16.20 0.94
C TYR A 112 4.82 -15.36 1.50
N SER A 113 4.24 -15.70 2.67
CA SER A 113 3.24 -14.86 3.34
C SER A 113 3.53 -14.69 4.82
N PHE A 114 2.88 -13.73 5.47
CA PHE A 114 2.99 -13.56 6.94
C PHE A 114 1.67 -13.63 7.70
N ASP A 115 0.53 -13.63 7.00
CA ASP A 115 -0.80 -13.76 7.59
C ASP A 115 -1.72 -14.64 6.73
N GLY A 116 -2.95 -14.86 7.21
CA GLY A 116 -4.03 -15.58 6.52
C GLY A 116 -5.17 -14.69 6.00
N GLY A 117 -4.96 -13.38 5.98
CA GLY A 117 -5.90 -12.36 5.49
C GLY A 117 -5.79 -12.10 3.99
N ALA A 118 -4.71 -12.51 3.32
CA ALA A 118 -4.50 -12.31 1.88
C ALA A 118 -4.72 -13.60 1.03
N PRO A 119 -5.95 -13.91 0.58
CA PRO A 119 -6.22 -15.10 -0.24
C PRO A 119 -5.77 -14.96 -1.70
N ILE A 120 -5.16 -16.00 -2.26
CA ILE A 120 -4.93 -16.08 -3.71
C ILE A 120 -6.15 -16.72 -4.39
N THR A 121 -6.75 -15.98 -5.33
CA THR A 121 -7.86 -16.42 -6.19
C THR A 121 -7.49 -16.33 -7.67
N ALA A 122 -8.40 -16.75 -8.55
CA ALA A 122 -8.12 -16.92 -9.99
C ALA A 122 -7.58 -15.68 -10.69
N GLY A 123 -8.05 -14.49 -10.31
CA GLY A 123 -7.63 -13.23 -10.91
C GLY A 123 -6.60 -12.45 -10.11
N THR A 124 -6.12 -12.95 -8.96
CA THR A 124 -5.25 -12.17 -8.06
C THR A 124 -3.97 -11.71 -8.76
N TRP A 125 -3.29 -12.57 -9.50
CA TRP A 125 -2.07 -12.19 -10.25
C TRP A 125 -2.35 -11.07 -11.26
N GLN A 126 -3.39 -11.23 -12.09
CA GLN A 126 -3.73 -10.25 -13.14
C GLN A 126 -4.09 -8.89 -12.53
N ALA A 127 -4.89 -8.89 -11.46
CA ALA A 127 -5.27 -7.66 -10.76
C ALA A 127 -4.07 -6.99 -10.08
N ALA A 128 -3.22 -7.74 -9.37
CA ALA A 128 -2.02 -7.19 -8.74
C ALA A 128 -1.02 -6.64 -9.77
N TYR A 129 -0.81 -7.36 -10.87
CA TYR A 129 -0.01 -6.87 -11.99
C TYR A 129 -0.55 -5.55 -12.54
N SER A 130 -1.86 -5.49 -12.78
CA SER A 130 -2.56 -4.30 -13.25
C SER A 130 -2.46 -3.13 -12.27
N ALA A 131 -2.55 -3.36 -10.96
CA ALA A 131 -2.35 -2.35 -9.92
C ALA A 131 -0.93 -1.75 -9.97
N ALA A 132 0.10 -2.58 -10.16
CA ALA A 132 1.46 -2.10 -10.37
C ALA A 132 1.58 -1.24 -11.65
N GLN A 133 0.88 -1.60 -12.73
CA GLN A 133 0.83 -0.78 -13.96
C GLN A 133 0.10 0.55 -13.76
N VAL A 134 -0.93 0.59 -12.91
CA VAL A 134 -1.61 1.83 -12.50
C VAL A 134 -0.65 2.76 -11.76
N ALA A 135 0.12 2.24 -10.80
CA ALA A 135 1.14 3.00 -10.09
C ALA A 135 2.24 3.54 -11.03
N LEU A 136 2.78 2.70 -11.92
CA LEU A 136 3.81 3.09 -12.89
C LEU A 136 3.30 4.13 -13.90
N SER A 137 2.05 4.01 -14.34
CA SER A 137 1.47 4.99 -15.27
C SER A 137 1.32 6.36 -14.63
N ALA A 138 0.87 6.42 -13.37
CA ALA A 138 0.77 7.67 -12.62
C ALA A 138 2.16 8.26 -12.29
N GLN A 139 3.12 7.39 -11.91
CA GLN A 139 4.53 7.76 -11.72
C GLN A 139 5.11 8.42 -12.98
N GLN A 140 4.87 7.83 -14.15
CA GLN A 140 5.37 8.32 -15.44
C GLN A 140 4.86 9.73 -15.77
N GLU A 141 3.64 10.09 -15.37
CA GLU A 141 3.12 11.45 -15.58
C GLU A 141 3.89 12.49 -14.77
N ILE A 142 4.22 12.17 -13.52
CA ILE A 142 5.03 13.05 -12.68
C ILE A 142 6.45 13.17 -13.22
N ALA A 143 7.03 12.05 -13.68
CA ALA A 143 8.31 12.07 -14.37
C ALA A 143 8.30 12.92 -15.65
N ASN A 144 7.16 13.03 -16.32
CA ASN A 144 6.95 13.90 -17.49
C ASN A 144 6.61 15.36 -17.13
N GLY A 145 6.65 15.72 -15.84
CA GLY A 145 6.48 17.10 -15.37
C GLY A 145 5.11 17.42 -14.77
N ALA A 146 4.21 16.46 -14.61
CA ALA A 146 3.00 16.68 -13.81
C ALA A 146 3.37 16.92 -12.35
N HIS A 147 2.66 17.83 -11.68
CA HIS A 147 2.89 18.09 -10.26
C HIS A 147 2.29 16.99 -9.38
N SER A 148 1.15 16.42 -9.78
CA SER A 148 0.43 15.41 -9.02
C SER A 148 -0.24 14.39 -9.93
N ALA A 149 -0.39 13.17 -9.42
CA ALA A 149 -1.17 12.11 -10.04
C ALA A 149 -1.75 11.19 -8.97
N PHE A 150 -2.89 10.57 -9.28
CA PHE A 150 -3.52 9.56 -8.43
C PHE A 150 -3.53 8.20 -9.12
N ALA A 151 -2.98 7.19 -8.45
CA ALA A 151 -3.02 5.79 -8.83
C ALA A 151 -4.07 5.07 -7.98
N LEU A 152 -5.26 4.85 -8.55
CA LEU A 152 -6.35 4.12 -7.89
C LEU A 152 -6.06 2.61 -7.93
N CYS A 153 -5.06 2.20 -7.16
CA CYS A 153 -4.58 0.82 -7.09
C CYS A 153 -5.57 -0.07 -6.33
N ARG A 154 -5.78 -1.29 -6.85
CA ARG A 154 -6.43 -2.39 -6.14
C ARG A 154 -6.01 -3.71 -6.79
N PRO A 155 -5.49 -4.71 -6.05
CA PRO A 155 -5.27 -4.73 -4.59
C PRO A 155 -4.23 -3.69 -4.09
N PRO A 156 -4.21 -3.39 -2.77
CA PRO A 156 -3.21 -2.51 -2.16
C PRO A 156 -1.80 -3.12 -2.17
N GLY A 157 -0.79 -2.40 -1.67
CA GLY A 157 0.60 -2.81 -1.80
C GLY A 157 1.51 -2.67 -0.57
N HIS A 158 1.26 -1.77 0.37
CA HIS A 158 2.26 -1.38 1.38
C HIS A 158 2.72 -2.50 2.34
N HIS A 159 1.94 -3.58 2.51
CA HIS A 159 2.33 -4.75 3.31
C HIS A 159 3.18 -5.77 2.55
N ALA A 160 3.27 -5.68 1.22
CA ALA A 160 4.09 -6.60 0.43
C ALA A 160 5.57 -6.19 0.55
N ALA A 161 6.42 -7.12 1.00
CA ALA A 161 7.87 -6.95 1.05
C ALA A 161 8.52 -7.48 -0.25
N GLY A 162 9.86 -7.52 -0.30
CA GLY A 162 10.58 -8.03 -1.47
C GLY A 162 10.21 -9.47 -1.85
N ASP A 163 9.91 -10.33 -0.88
CA ASP A 163 9.53 -11.73 -1.10
C ASP A 163 8.39 -12.19 -0.19
N LEU A 164 7.50 -11.28 0.20
CA LEU A 164 6.44 -11.58 1.18
C LEU A 164 5.14 -10.87 0.83
N MET A 165 4.02 -11.59 0.82
CA MET A 165 2.66 -11.03 0.74
C MET A 165 1.95 -11.07 2.10
N GLY A 166 0.92 -10.24 2.24
CA GLY A 166 0.09 -10.18 3.44
C GLY A 166 -0.71 -8.89 3.50
N GLY A 167 -1.64 -8.77 4.45
CA GLY A 167 -2.48 -7.58 4.62
C GLY A 167 -3.18 -7.16 3.32
N TYR A 168 -3.72 -8.13 2.58
CA TYR A 168 -4.32 -7.95 1.25
C TYR A 168 -3.36 -7.51 0.12
N CYS A 169 -2.07 -7.35 0.41
CA CYS A 169 -1.06 -6.86 -0.51
C CYS A 169 -0.24 -8.01 -1.11
N TYR A 170 0.05 -7.90 -2.42
CA TYR A 170 0.83 -8.91 -3.15
C TYR A 170 2.04 -8.31 -3.87
N LEU A 171 1.91 -7.10 -4.40
CA LEU A 171 2.99 -6.33 -5.00
C LEU A 171 2.97 -4.93 -4.37
N ASN A 172 4.14 -4.40 -4.02
CA ASN A 172 4.24 -3.13 -3.35
C ASN A 172 4.23 -1.98 -4.37
N ASN A 173 3.02 -1.50 -4.66
CA ASN A 173 2.77 -0.45 -5.65
C ASN A 173 3.59 0.83 -5.37
N ALA A 174 3.66 1.24 -4.10
CA ALA A 174 4.41 2.42 -3.67
C ALA A 174 5.92 2.26 -3.83
N ALA A 175 6.47 1.10 -3.43
CA ALA A 175 7.88 0.79 -3.63
C ALA A 175 8.26 0.70 -5.11
N ILE A 176 7.41 0.08 -5.94
CA ILE A 176 7.60 -0.01 -7.38
C ILE A 176 7.66 1.40 -8.00
N ALA A 177 6.74 2.28 -7.62
CA ALA A 177 6.73 3.66 -8.11
C ALA A 177 7.95 4.47 -7.62
N ALA A 178 8.33 4.34 -6.35
CA ALA A 178 9.51 4.99 -5.79
C ALA A 178 10.79 4.56 -6.52
N GLN A 179 10.94 3.25 -6.77
CA GLN A 179 12.07 2.72 -7.52
C GLN A 179 12.09 3.21 -8.97
N ALA A 180 10.92 3.32 -9.62
CA ALA A 180 10.83 3.87 -10.97
C ALA A 180 11.26 5.35 -11.04
N PHE A 181 10.97 6.17 -10.01
CA PHE A 181 11.50 7.54 -9.93
C PHE A 181 13.03 7.55 -9.84
N LEU A 182 13.62 6.66 -9.03
CA LEU A 182 15.08 6.54 -8.90
C LEU A 182 15.73 6.10 -10.21
N ASP A 183 15.15 5.09 -10.86
CA ASP A 183 15.63 4.56 -12.15
C ASP A 183 15.54 5.63 -13.27
N GLN A 184 14.65 6.62 -13.13
CA GLN A 184 14.51 7.78 -14.03
C GLN A 184 15.31 9.02 -13.59
N GLY A 185 16.14 8.90 -12.57
CA GLY A 185 17.18 9.87 -12.25
C GLY A 185 16.98 10.68 -10.97
N ARG A 186 15.83 10.56 -10.29
CA ARG A 186 15.65 11.13 -8.93
C ARG A 186 16.68 10.52 -7.99
N LYS A 187 17.25 11.31 -7.07
CA LYS A 187 18.25 10.83 -6.11
C LYS A 187 17.67 10.58 -4.73
N LYS A 188 16.61 11.29 -4.39
CA LYS A 188 15.93 11.20 -3.10
C LYS A 188 14.42 11.17 -3.30
N VAL A 189 13.82 10.04 -2.97
CA VAL A 189 12.36 9.84 -2.95
C VAL A 189 11.92 9.73 -1.51
N ALA A 190 10.78 10.31 -1.14
CA ALA A 190 10.14 10.02 0.13
C ALA A 190 8.85 9.23 -0.11
N ILE A 191 8.61 8.22 0.71
CA ILE A 191 7.32 7.56 0.83
C ILE A 191 6.71 7.97 2.16
N LEU A 192 5.54 8.61 2.10
CA LEU A 192 4.71 8.95 3.25
C LEU A 192 3.51 8.01 3.28
N ASP A 193 3.48 7.13 4.27
CA ASP A 193 2.37 6.21 4.48
C ASP A 193 1.42 6.78 5.53
N VAL A 194 0.19 7.06 5.10
CA VAL A 194 -0.89 7.63 5.93
C VAL A 194 -2.03 6.63 6.15
N ASP A 195 -1.87 5.38 5.69
CA ASP A 195 -2.76 4.27 6.02
C ASP A 195 -2.76 4.00 7.54
N TYR A 196 -3.88 3.50 8.08
CA TYR A 196 -3.98 3.16 9.49
C TYR A 196 -2.93 2.13 9.92
N HIS A 197 -2.57 1.21 9.04
CA HIS A 197 -1.63 0.15 9.33
C HIS A 197 -0.22 0.53 8.91
N HIS A 198 0.77 0.00 9.63
CA HIS A 198 2.16 0.18 9.24
C HIS A 198 2.44 -0.46 7.89
N GLY A 199 2.99 0.30 6.95
CA GLY A 199 3.51 -0.20 5.66
C GLY A 199 4.80 -1.03 5.82
N ASN A 200 4.73 -2.14 6.56
CA ASN A 200 5.87 -2.97 6.91
C ASN A 200 6.62 -3.53 5.70
N GLY A 201 5.92 -3.81 4.60
CA GLY A 201 6.55 -4.24 3.36
C GLY A 201 7.40 -3.14 2.74
N THR A 202 6.87 -1.91 2.71
CA THR A 202 7.58 -0.73 2.22
C THR A 202 8.80 -0.43 3.09
N GLN A 203 8.65 -0.50 4.42
CA GLN A 203 9.77 -0.37 5.36
C GLN A 203 10.86 -1.40 5.06
N ASP A 204 10.53 -2.69 4.98
CA ASP A 204 11.48 -3.77 4.72
C ASP A 204 12.30 -3.54 3.42
N ILE A 205 11.62 -3.18 2.34
CA ILE A 205 12.23 -2.97 1.01
C ILE A 205 13.32 -1.88 1.04
N PHE A 206 13.12 -0.82 1.83
CA PHE A 206 14.02 0.34 1.87
C PHE A 206 14.84 0.45 3.17
N TYR A 207 14.71 -0.49 4.11
CA TYR A 207 15.26 -0.35 5.47
C TYR A 207 16.78 -0.09 5.50
N GLN A 208 17.51 -0.65 4.53
CA GLN A 208 18.97 -0.51 4.41
C GLN A 208 19.41 0.54 3.39
N ARG A 209 18.50 1.40 2.92
CA ARG A 209 18.71 2.32 1.80
C ARG A 209 18.54 3.77 2.21
N SER A 210 19.40 4.63 1.65
CA SER A 210 19.42 6.07 1.92
C SER A 210 18.89 6.93 0.77
N ASP A 211 18.48 6.31 -0.33
CA ASP A 211 17.92 6.96 -1.52
C ASP A 211 16.39 7.06 -1.45
N VAL A 212 15.76 6.34 -0.51
CA VAL A 212 14.35 6.44 -0.16
C VAL A 212 14.20 6.68 1.34
N LEU A 213 13.46 7.71 1.72
CA LEU A 213 12.99 7.89 3.10
C LEU A 213 11.58 7.31 3.23
N PHE A 214 11.35 6.49 4.25
CA PHE A 214 10.02 6.01 4.61
C PHE A 214 9.55 6.66 5.92
N ALA A 215 8.35 7.21 5.91
CA ALA A 215 7.68 7.72 7.09
C ALA A 215 6.25 7.17 7.15
N SER A 216 5.84 6.59 8.28
CA SER A 216 4.51 5.96 8.42
C SER A 216 3.84 6.36 9.73
N ILE A 217 2.56 6.73 9.67
CA ILE A 217 1.72 7.09 10.82
C ILE A 217 0.63 6.04 10.94
N HIS A 218 0.66 5.24 12.00
CA HIS A 218 -0.16 4.03 12.09
C HIS A 218 -0.56 3.72 13.53
N GLY A 219 -1.53 2.82 13.71
CA GLY A 219 -1.88 2.26 15.02
C GLY A 219 -0.69 1.56 15.65
N ASP A 220 -0.55 1.65 16.98
CA ASP A 220 0.56 1.04 17.71
C ASP A 220 0.64 -0.48 17.44
N PRO A 221 1.75 -1.00 16.84
CA PRO A 221 1.87 -2.41 16.51
C PRO A 221 1.93 -3.31 17.75
N ALA A 222 2.04 -2.78 18.96
CA ALA A 222 1.81 -3.58 20.16
C ALA A 222 0.37 -4.15 20.23
N GLU A 223 -0.59 -3.49 19.60
CA GLU A 223 -2.01 -3.85 19.65
C GLU A 223 -2.68 -3.95 18.27
N GLU A 224 -2.05 -3.44 17.21
CA GLU A 224 -2.59 -3.40 15.84
C GLU A 224 -1.73 -4.14 14.81
N PHE A 225 -2.37 -4.58 13.72
CA PHE A 225 -1.67 -5.19 12.58
C PHE A 225 -0.67 -4.19 11.98
N PRO A 226 0.59 -4.59 11.64
CA PRO A 226 1.08 -5.96 11.42
C PRO A 226 1.80 -6.61 12.63
N PHE A 227 1.67 -6.03 13.83
CA PHE A 227 2.17 -6.53 15.12
C PHE A 227 3.69 -6.63 15.34
N PHE A 228 4.46 -6.88 14.28
CA PHE A 228 5.87 -7.26 14.37
C PHE A 228 6.83 -6.26 13.72
N LEU A 229 6.31 -5.11 13.28
CA LEU A 229 7.06 -3.99 12.70
C LEU A 229 6.23 -2.70 12.83
N GLY A 230 6.89 -1.54 12.82
CA GLY A 230 6.26 -0.23 13.00
C GLY A 230 6.62 0.44 14.32
N TYR A 231 7.54 -0.13 15.10
CA TYR A 231 7.94 0.50 16.35
C TYR A 231 8.81 1.75 16.08
N ALA A 232 8.69 2.75 16.97
CA ALA A 232 9.34 4.05 16.80
C ALA A 232 10.89 4.01 16.87
N ASP A 233 11.47 2.92 17.41
CA ASP A 233 12.92 2.70 17.50
C ASP A 233 13.52 2.08 16.23
N GLU A 234 12.71 1.76 15.23
CA GLU A 234 13.12 1.22 13.94
C GLU A 234 13.52 2.37 12.99
N LEU A 235 14.77 2.83 13.07
CA LEU A 235 15.24 4.03 12.37
C LEU A 235 16.00 3.76 11.05
N GLY A 236 15.95 2.51 10.58
CA GLY A 236 16.73 2.02 9.44
C GLY A 236 17.95 1.21 9.89
N GLU A 237 18.74 0.73 8.93
CA GLU A 237 19.96 -0.02 9.21
C GLU A 237 21.05 0.29 8.19
N GLY A 238 22.31 0.32 8.62
CA GLY A 238 23.44 0.47 7.72
C GLY A 238 23.40 1.80 6.96
N ALA A 239 23.30 1.76 5.64
CA ALA A 239 23.20 2.99 4.85
C ALA A 239 21.85 3.71 5.06
N GLY A 240 20.79 2.98 5.40
CA GLY A 240 19.44 3.53 5.62
C GLY A 240 19.20 4.11 7.02
N GLU A 241 20.20 4.12 7.90
CA GLU A 241 20.09 4.73 9.23
C GLU A 241 19.64 6.20 9.11
N GLY A 242 18.54 6.54 9.79
CA GLY A 242 17.91 7.87 9.72
C GLY A 242 17.04 8.10 8.48
N CYS A 243 16.69 7.05 7.72
CA CYS A 243 15.77 7.11 6.58
C CYS A 243 14.46 6.33 6.82
N ASN A 244 14.23 5.83 8.03
CA ASN A 244 12.97 5.21 8.44
C ASN A 244 12.39 5.93 9.67
N PHE A 245 11.12 6.34 9.63
CA PHE A 245 10.46 7.04 10.73
C PHE A 245 9.04 6.51 10.95
N ASN A 246 8.85 5.79 12.04
CA ASN A 246 7.53 5.31 12.45
C ASN A 246 6.92 6.22 13.51
N TYR A 247 5.63 6.51 13.35
CA TYR A 247 4.82 7.27 14.29
C TYR A 247 3.65 6.41 14.77
N PRO A 248 3.90 5.39 15.61
CA PRO A 248 2.83 4.58 16.20
C PRO A 248 1.99 5.44 17.14
N LEU A 249 0.67 5.38 16.99
CA LEU A 249 -0.29 6.11 17.81
C LEU A 249 -1.26 5.15 18.52
N PRO A 250 -1.70 5.46 19.75
CA PRO A 250 -2.69 4.66 20.44
C PRO A 250 -4.01 4.54 19.66
N MET A 251 -4.71 3.41 19.84
CA MET A 251 -6.10 3.25 19.40
C MET A 251 -6.97 4.44 19.88
N GLY A 252 -7.89 4.90 19.05
CA GLY A 252 -8.75 6.04 19.39
C GLY A 252 -8.12 7.42 19.21
N SER A 253 -6.89 7.51 18.68
CA SER A 253 -6.25 8.80 18.40
C SER A 253 -7.10 9.68 17.47
N SER A 254 -7.26 10.94 17.87
CA SER A 254 -8.00 11.96 17.13
C SER A 254 -7.14 12.65 16.06
N TRP A 255 -7.76 13.50 15.25
CA TRP A 255 -7.06 14.34 14.29
C TRP A 255 -5.95 15.19 14.92
N GLU A 256 -6.12 15.70 16.14
CA GLU A 256 -5.10 16.53 16.79
C GLU A 256 -3.80 15.76 17.02
N ALA A 257 -3.90 14.52 17.51
CA ALA A 257 -2.72 13.66 17.71
C ALA A 257 -2.14 13.20 16.37
N TRP A 258 -3.00 12.79 15.44
CA TRP A 258 -2.59 12.28 14.13
C TRP A 258 -1.91 13.36 13.27
N SER A 259 -2.47 14.57 13.23
CA SER A 259 -1.89 15.69 12.47
C SER A 259 -0.57 16.19 13.05
N ALA A 260 -0.34 16.04 14.36
CA ALA A 260 0.96 16.31 14.97
C ALA A 260 2.04 15.31 14.53
N ALA A 261 1.68 14.05 14.28
CA ALA A 261 2.56 13.08 13.65
C ALA A 261 2.80 13.40 12.17
N LEU A 262 1.76 13.81 11.44
CA LEU A 262 1.90 14.27 10.05
C LEU A 262 2.87 15.46 9.93
N GLU A 263 2.78 16.44 10.82
CA GLU A 263 3.70 17.56 10.84
C GLU A 263 5.17 17.11 10.98
N GLN A 264 5.42 16.19 11.92
CA GLN A 264 6.76 15.62 12.12
C GLN A 264 7.24 14.82 10.91
N ALA A 265 6.40 13.98 10.34
CA ALA A 265 6.70 13.21 9.14
C ALA A 265 7.05 14.13 7.95
N CYS A 266 6.24 15.16 7.72
CA CYS A 266 6.51 16.15 6.69
C CYS A 266 7.80 16.95 6.95
N GLN A 267 8.13 17.27 8.21
CA GLN A 267 9.41 17.90 8.54
C GLN A 267 10.59 16.98 8.20
N ARG A 268 10.51 15.68 8.52
CA ARG A 268 11.56 14.70 8.14
C ARG A 268 11.74 14.62 6.63
N ILE A 269 10.65 14.62 5.86
CA ILE A 269 10.68 14.61 4.40
C ILE A 269 11.37 15.87 3.85
N ALA A 270 11.05 17.04 4.41
CA ALA A 270 11.67 18.30 4.02
C ALA A 270 13.18 18.33 4.34
N ASP A 271 13.56 17.91 5.57
CA ASP A 271 14.95 17.87 6.03
C ASP A 271 15.80 16.88 5.22
N TYR A 272 15.21 15.76 4.82
CA TYR A 272 15.84 14.78 3.94
C TYR A 272 16.15 15.37 2.56
N GLY A 273 15.40 16.38 2.12
CA GLY A 273 15.53 17.00 0.80
C GLY A 273 15.00 16.08 -0.30
N ALA A 274 13.83 15.48 -0.09
CA ALA A 274 13.15 14.68 -1.11
C ALA A 274 12.88 15.51 -2.37
N GLU A 275 13.01 14.87 -3.53
CA GLU A 275 12.69 15.49 -4.83
C GLU A 275 11.26 15.20 -5.30
N VAL A 276 10.64 14.16 -4.74
CA VAL A 276 9.30 13.67 -5.05
C VAL A 276 8.77 12.90 -3.84
N VAL A 277 7.47 12.98 -3.60
CA VAL A 277 6.78 12.23 -2.54
C VAL A 277 5.84 11.21 -3.17
N VAL A 278 5.90 9.98 -2.68
CA VAL A 278 4.89 8.96 -2.93
C VAL A 278 4.06 8.84 -1.65
N VAL A 279 2.76 9.02 -1.74
CA VAL A 279 1.83 8.90 -0.60
C VAL A 279 1.11 7.57 -0.71
N SER A 280 1.38 6.66 0.21
CA SER A 280 0.56 5.46 0.43
C SER A 280 -0.69 5.90 1.18
N LEU A 281 -1.80 6.04 0.44
CA LEU A 281 -3.03 6.65 0.88
C LEU A 281 -4.05 5.57 1.29
N GLY A 282 -4.07 5.26 2.59
CA GLY A 282 -5.21 4.62 3.23
C GLY A 282 -6.17 5.64 3.82
N VAL A 283 -7.46 5.29 3.89
CA VAL A 283 -8.49 6.10 4.56
C VAL A 283 -9.27 5.31 5.62
N ASP A 284 -8.67 4.22 6.06
CA ASP A 284 -9.08 3.42 7.21
C ASP A 284 -8.75 4.09 8.55
N THR A 285 -8.02 5.20 8.54
CA THR A 285 -7.93 6.12 9.70
C THR A 285 -9.29 6.75 10.10
N TYR A 286 -10.34 6.54 9.30
CA TYR A 286 -11.68 7.09 9.47
C TYR A 286 -12.38 6.52 10.70
N MET A 287 -13.11 7.38 11.42
CA MET A 287 -13.73 7.02 12.70
C MET A 287 -14.77 5.89 12.64
N GLU A 288 -15.34 5.60 11.46
CA GLU A 288 -16.30 4.52 11.22
C GLU A 288 -15.72 3.39 10.37
N ASP A 289 -14.39 3.33 10.19
CA ASP A 289 -13.76 2.19 9.54
C ASP A 289 -13.98 0.89 10.35
N PRO A 290 -14.39 -0.22 9.72
CA PRO A 290 -14.77 -1.43 10.44
C PRO A 290 -13.59 -2.21 11.04
N ILE A 291 -12.35 -1.94 10.60
CA ILE A 291 -11.17 -2.70 11.05
C ILE A 291 -10.09 -1.83 11.69
N SER A 292 -10.38 -0.56 11.95
CA SER A 292 -9.43 0.42 12.46
C SER A 292 -10.05 1.29 13.55
N GLN A 293 -9.21 1.93 14.37
CA GLN A 293 -9.70 2.57 15.60
C GLN A 293 -9.36 4.05 15.76
N PHE A 294 -8.67 4.69 14.80
CA PHE A 294 -8.52 6.14 14.80
C PHE A 294 -9.86 6.88 14.66
N LYS A 295 -9.83 8.19 14.86
CA LYS A 295 -11.02 9.04 14.96
C LYS A 295 -10.98 10.24 14.00
N LEU A 296 -10.39 10.08 12.82
CA LEU A 296 -10.45 11.10 11.78
C LEU A 296 -11.86 11.16 11.18
N ASP A 297 -12.34 12.37 10.93
CA ASP A 297 -13.60 12.63 10.23
C ASP A 297 -13.34 13.07 8.78
N SER A 298 -14.37 13.04 7.93
CA SER A 298 -14.29 13.40 6.51
C SER A 298 -13.58 14.74 6.22
N PRO A 299 -13.80 15.84 6.99
CA PRO A 299 -13.10 17.11 6.76
C PRO A 299 -11.60 17.07 7.05
N ASP A 300 -11.14 16.16 7.90
CA ASP A 300 -9.73 16.04 8.27
C ASP A 300 -8.88 15.59 7.08
N TYR A 301 -9.44 14.77 6.18
CA TYR A 301 -8.79 14.39 4.93
C TYR A 301 -8.50 15.59 4.01
N LEU A 302 -9.37 16.63 3.99
CA LEU A 302 -9.05 17.87 3.28
C LEU A 302 -7.85 18.58 3.92
N ALA A 303 -7.72 18.55 5.25
CA ALA A 303 -6.61 19.15 5.96
C ALA A 303 -5.30 18.36 5.76
N MET A 304 -5.38 17.03 5.73
CA MET A 304 -4.28 16.13 5.38
C MET A 304 -3.73 16.47 3.99
N GLY A 305 -4.60 16.56 2.97
CA GLY A 305 -4.23 16.94 1.62
C GLY A 305 -3.52 18.28 1.54
N ARG A 306 -4.08 19.32 2.20
CA ARG A 306 -3.45 20.66 2.26
C ARG A 306 -2.07 20.62 2.91
N ARG A 307 -1.91 19.85 3.98
CA ARG A 307 -0.61 19.75 4.67
C ARG A 307 0.43 19.07 3.80
N ILE A 308 0.07 18.01 3.08
CA ILE A 308 0.97 17.33 2.14
C ILE A 308 1.35 18.28 0.99
N ALA A 309 0.39 19.03 0.43
CA ALA A 309 0.66 20.02 -0.62
C ALA A 309 1.63 21.12 -0.19
N ALA A 310 1.61 21.51 1.09
CA ALA A 310 2.54 22.50 1.64
C ALA A 310 4.03 22.05 1.62
N LEU A 311 4.33 20.78 1.33
CA LEU A 311 5.70 20.34 1.02
C LEU A 311 6.22 20.97 -0.28
N GLY A 312 5.33 21.38 -1.20
CA GLY A 312 5.69 21.99 -2.48
C GLY A 312 6.40 21.03 -3.46
N LEU A 313 6.30 19.72 -3.23
CA LEU A 313 6.98 18.68 -4.00
C LEU A 313 6.02 17.98 -4.98
N PRO A 314 6.52 17.52 -6.14
CA PRO A 314 5.75 16.61 -6.98
C PRO A 314 5.29 15.39 -6.17
N THR A 315 4.01 15.03 -6.25
CA THR A 315 3.40 14.05 -5.33
C THR A 315 2.55 13.03 -6.07
N LEU A 316 2.88 11.75 -5.89
CA LEU A 316 2.10 10.62 -6.37
C LEU A 316 1.26 10.03 -5.23
N PHE A 317 -0.06 10.00 -5.37
CA PHE A 317 -0.92 9.28 -4.44
C PHE A 317 -1.19 7.87 -4.94
N ILE A 318 -1.02 6.86 -4.10
CA ILE A 318 -1.28 5.45 -4.38
C ILE A 318 -2.29 4.95 -3.36
N MET A 319 -3.41 4.42 -3.84
CA MET A 319 -4.46 3.90 -2.96
C MET A 319 -4.01 2.63 -2.22
N GLU A 320 -4.20 2.61 -0.90
CA GLU A 320 -3.96 1.47 -0.01
C GLU A 320 -5.29 0.98 0.63
N GLY A 321 -5.43 1.07 1.96
CA GLY A 321 -6.57 0.63 2.78
C GLY A 321 -7.75 1.60 2.85
N GLY A 322 -8.69 1.33 3.75
CA GLY A 322 -10.00 2.02 3.87
C GLY A 322 -11.18 1.13 3.48
N TYR A 323 -12.05 0.83 4.44
CA TYR A 323 -13.06 -0.24 4.33
C TYR A 323 -14.48 0.20 4.72
N ALA A 324 -14.64 1.42 5.25
CA ALA A 324 -15.93 2.11 5.31
C ALA A 324 -16.44 2.48 3.90
N VAL A 325 -16.95 1.50 3.15
CA VAL A 325 -17.16 1.59 1.69
C VAL A 325 -18.11 2.71 1.25
N GLU A 326 -19.04 3.16 2.09
CA GLU A 326 -19.88 4.32 1.77
C GLU A 326 -19.10 5.65 1.84
N ALA A 327 -18.20 5.77 2.81
CA ALA A 327 -17.40 6.97 3.06
C ALA A 327 -16.07 6.99 2.30
N ILE A 328 -15.53 5.83 1.90
CA ILE A 328 -14.18 5.68 1.31
C ILE A 328 -13.94 6.63 0.14
N GLY A 329 -14.93 6.77 -0.75
CA GLY A 329 -14.81 7.65 -1.91
C GLY A 329 -14.70 9.12 -1.48
N VAL A 330 -15.52 9.56 -0.52
CA VAL A 330 -15.48 10.91 0.03
C VAL A 330 -14.12 11.18 0.66
N ASN A 331 -13.67 10.30 1.54
CA ASN A 331 -12.43 10.47 2.30
C ASN A 331 -11.20 10.50 1.39
N ALA A 332 -11.07 9.54 0.46
CA ALA A 332 -9.94 9.49 -0.46
C ALA A 332 -9.90 10.73 -1.35
N VAL A 333 -11.04 11.10 -1.95
CA VAL A 333 -11.09 12.28 -2.83
C VAL A 333 -10.93 13.59 -2.05
N ASN A 334 -11.33 13.66 -0.78
CA ASN A 334 -11.08 14.82 0.07
C ASN A 334 -9.57 15.08 0.27
N VAL A 335 -8.74 14.04 0.40
CA VAL A 335 -7.27 14.23 0.43
C VAL A 335 -6.79 14.89 -0.87
N LEU A 336 -7.26 14.37 -2.01
CA LEU A 336 -6.83 14.86 -3.32
C LEU A 336 -7.33 16.29 -3.60
N GLU A 337 -8.58 16.61 -3.22
CA GLU A 337 -9.13 17.98 -3.31
C GLU A 337 -8.41 18.94 -2.36
N GLY A 338 -8.07 18.49 -1.14
CA GLY A 338 -7.28 19.25 -0.19
C GLY A 338 -5.89 19.57 -0.74
N PHE A 339 -5.28 18.63 -1.45
CA PHE A 339 -3.97 18.83 -2.09
C PHE A 339 -4.03 19.82 -3.25
N GLU A 340 -5.01 19.68 -4.15
CA GLU A 340 -5.12 20.54 -5.35
C GLU A 340 -5.58 21.98 -5.03
N GLY A 341 -6.26 22.18 -3.90
CA GLY A 341 -6.79 23.48 -3.48
C GLY A 341 -5.86 24.32 -2.60
N ALA A 342 -4.65 23.83 -2.30
CA ALA A 342 -3.70 24.45 -1.36
C ALA A 342 -2.80 25.52 -2.00
#